data_AF-A0A382XMV5-F1
#
_entry.id   AF-A0A382XMV5-F1
#
_cell.length_a   1.000
_cell.length_b   1.000
_cell.length_c   1.000
_cell.angle_alpha   90.00
_cell.angle_beta   90.00
_cell.angle_gamma   90.00
#
_symmetry.space_group_name_H-M   'P 1'
#
loop_
_entity.id
_entity.type
_entity.pdbx_description
1 polymer ?
#
loop_
_entity_poly.entity_id
_entity_poly.type
_entity_poly.pdbx_seq_one_letter_code
_entity_poly.pdbx_strand_id
1 'polypeptide(L)'
;MTTYLGNFLLSLSLFFAISQFFVSKKNKFKFITITVNGLLISSLLSFGLLMYSHIISDFSILNVFQNSHTTIPLLYKISGVWGNHEGSMLLWILVLTIFNYFIFKLYNKNN
;
A
#
# COMPACT_ATOMS: atom_id res chain seq x y z
N MET A 1 -10.19 -13.89 -5.26
CA MET A 1 -10.21 -12.72 -6.18
C MET A 1 -9.46 -11.53 -5.57
N THR A 2 -9.75 -11.20 -4.31
CA THR A 2 -9.05 -10.22 -3.45
C THR A 2 -7.53 -10.35 -3.50
N THR A 3 -6.98 -11.57 -3.41
CA THR A 3 -5.53 -11.84 -3.45
C THR A 3 -4.86 -11.38 -4.75
N TYR A 4 -5.43 -11.76 -5.90
CA TYR A 4 -4.86 -11.40 -7.21
C TYR A 4 -4.91 -9.88 -7.43
N LEU A 5 -6.01 -9.25 -7.03
CA LEU A 5 -6.17 -7.79 -7.12
C LEU A 5 -5.17 -7.06 -6.22
N GLY A 6 -5.01 -7.51 -4.97
CA GLY A 6 -4.07 -6.93 -4.01
C GLY A 6 -2.61 -7.04 -4.47
N ASN A 7 -2.22 -8.22 -4.99
CA ASN A 7 -0.88 -8.46 -5.55
C ASN A 7 -0.64 -7.64 -6.82
N PHE A 8 -1.64 -7.53 -7.69
CA PHE A 8 -1.57 -6.70 -8.89
C PHE A 8 -1.35 -5.23 -8.54
N LEU A 9 -2.11 -4.70 -7.57
CA LEU A 9 -1.95 -3.33 -7.09
C LEU A 9 -0.58 -3.10 -6.44
N LEU A 10 -0.06 -4.08 -5.71
CA LEU A 10 1.29 -4.01 -5.15
C LEU A 10 2.36 -3.98 -6.24
N SER A 11 2.24 -4.84 -7.26
CA SER A 11 3.13 -4.81 -8.43
C SER A 11 3.06 -3.48 -9.19
N LEU A 12 1.85 -2.91 -9.32
CA LEU A 12 1.66 -1.59 -9.91
C LEU A 12 2.33 -0.48 -9.08
N SER A 13 2.30 -0.57 -7.75
CA SER A 13 3.02 0.36 -6.87
C SER A 13 4.53 0.31 -7.10
N LEU A 14 5.08 -0.89 -7.29
CA LEU A 14 6.50 -1.07 -7.60
C LEU A 14 6.87 -0.46 -8.96
N PHE A 15 6.00 -0.62 -9.97
CA PHE A 15 6.17 0.05 -11.26
C PHE A 15 6.19 1.58 -11.14
N PHE A 16 5.28 2.16 -10.33
CA PHE A 16 5.28 3.61 -10.05
C PHE A 16 6.54 4.06 -9.30
N ALA A 17 7.05 3.27 -8.34
CA ALA A 17 8.27 3.59 -7.61
C ALA A 17 9.50 3.64 -8.54
N ILE A 18 9.64 2.64 -9.41
CA ILE A 18 10.74 2.57 -10.38
C ILE A 18 10.65 3.75 -11.37
N SER A 19 9.46 4.00 -11.92
CA SER A 19 9.27 5.12 -12.85
C SER A 19 9.55 6.48 -12.18
N GLN A 20 9.16 6.67 -10.91
CA GLN A 20 9.47 7.87 -10.14
C GLN A 20 10.98 8.10 -10.00
N PHE A 21 11.76 7.04 -9.74
CA PHE A 21 13.23 7.14 -9.64
C PHE A 21 13.88 7.69 -10.92
N PHE A 22 13.41 7.25 -12.10
CA PHE A 22 13.92 7.74 -13.38
C PHE A 22 13.40 9.13 -13.76
N VAL A 23 12.11 9.40 -13.50
CA VAL A 23 11.46 10.67 -13.83
C VAL A 23 12.02 11.81 -12.97
N SER A 24 12.32 11.55 -11.69
CA SER A 24 12.87 12.56 -10.78
C SER A 24 14.20 13.14 -11.26
N LYS A 25 14.98 12.39 -12.05
CA LYS A 25 16.23 12.90 -12.66
C LYS A 25 15.99 13.89 -13.80
N LYS A 26 14.83 13.83 -14.46
CA LYS A 26 14.52 14.63 -15.66
C LYS A 26 13.74 15.91 -15.35
N ASN A 27 13.44 16.20 -14.07
CA ASN A 27 12.70 17.38 -13.60
C ASN A 27 11.38 17.69 -14.34
N LYS A 28 10.71 16.67 -14.89
CA LYS A 28 9.42 16.86 -15.57
C LYS A 28 8.27 16.83 -14.56
N PHE A 29 7.84 18.01 -14.09
CA PHE A 29 6.83 18.15 -13.03
C PHE A 29 5.56 17.30 -13.23
N LYS A 30 4.95 17.34 -14.42
CA LYS A 30 3.73 16.57 -14.75
C LYS A 30 3.90 15.05 -14.64
N PHE A 31 5.09 14.52 -14.90
CA PHE A 31 5.32 13.08 -14.76
C PHE A 31 5.55 12.70 -13.30
N ILE A 32 6.19 13.58 -12.51
CA ILE A 32 6.38 13.37 -11.07
C ILE A 32 5.03 13.34 -10.34
N THR A 33 4.10 14.24 -10.66
CA THR A 33 2.75 14.23 -10.06
C THR A 33 2.02 12.91 -10.30
N ILE A 34 2.11 12.37 -11.52
CA ILE A 34 1.44 11.11 -11.90
C ILE A 34 2.05 9.93 -11.14
N THR A 35 3.37 9.83 -11.08
CA THR A 35 4.03 8.69 -10.42
C THR A 35 3.84 8.70 -8.92
N VAL A 36 3.93 9.86 -8.27
CA VAL A 36 3.70 10.02 -6.82
C VAL A 36 2.25 9.65 -6.44
N ASN A 37 1.27 10.17 -7.17
CA ASN A 37 -0.14 9.86 -6.89
C ASN A 37 -0.47 8.40 -7.19
N GLY A 38 0.07 7.85 -8.30
CA GLY A 38 -0.11 6.44 -8.66
C GLY A 38 0.48 5.49 -7.60
N LEU A 39 1.66 5.81 -7.09
CA LEU A 39 2.31 5.07 -6.01
C LEU A 39 1.46 5.05 -4.72
N LEU A 40 0.94 6.21 -4.31
CA LEU A 40 0.11 6.32 -3.10
C LEU A 40 -1.21 5.56 -3.24
N ILE A 41 -1.92 5.74 -4.36
CA ILE A 41 -3.24 5.11 -4.57
C ILE A 41 -3.11 3.58 -4.65
N SER A 42 -2.12 3.07 -5.38
CA SER A 42 -1.90 1.63 -5.54
C SER A 42 -1.52 0.94 -4.23
N SER A 43 -0.59 1.53 -3.46
CA SER A 43 -0.20 1.01 -2.13
C SER A 43 -1.38 1.06 -1.13
N LEU A 44 -2.15 2.15 -1.12
CA LEU A 44 -3.32 2.30 -0.25
C LEU A 44 -4.42 1.29 -0.57
N LEU A 45 -4.72 1.06 -1.84
CA LEU A 45 -5.69 0.04 -2.25
C LEU A 45 -5.22 -1.37 -1.94
N SER A 46 -3.93 -1.67 -2.12
CA SER A 46 -3.36 -2.98 -1.77
C SER A 46 -3.50 -3.27 -0.26
N PHE A 47 -3.14 -2.29 0.59
CA PHE A 47 -3.30 -2.39 2.04
C PHE A 47 -4.77 -2.48 2.46
N GLY A 48 -5.64 -1.69 1.84
CA GLY A 48 -7.09 -1.73 2.09
C GLY A 48 -7.72 -3.09 1.77
N LEU A 49 -7.29 -3.74 0.69
CA LEU A 49 -7.74 -5.09 0.33
C LEU A 49 -7.28 -6.14 1.34
N LEU A 50 -6.03 -6.07 1.80
CA LEU A 50 -5.52 -6.96 2.85
C LEU A 50 -6.33 -6.79 4.14
N MET A 51 -6.60 -5.54 4.54
CA MET A 51 -7.43 -5.23 5.71
C MET A 51 -8.85 -5.78 5.57
N TYR A 52 -9.47 -5.59 4.41
CA TYR A 52 -10.80 -6.12 4.11
C TYR A 52 -10.84 -7.66 4.23
N SER A 53 -9.83 -8.34 3.70
CA SER A 53 -9.69 -9.79 3.80
C SER A 53 -9.54 -10.27 5.26
N HIS A 54 -8.83 -9.54 6.12
CA HIS A 54 -8.77 -9.84 7.55
C HIS A 54 -10.11 -9.65 8.25
N ILE A 55 -10.85 -8.58 7.94
CA ILE A 55 -12.16 -8.27 8.55
C ILE A 55 -13.17 -9.38 8.26
N ILE A 56 -13.25 -9.83 7.00
CA ILE A 56 -14.16 -10.89 6.57
C ILE A 56 -13.60 -12.29 6.89
N SER A 57 -12.34 -12.37 7.33
CA SER A 57 -11.67 -13.64 7.62
C SER A 57 -11.63 -14.55 6.39
N ASP A 58 -11.19 -13.98 5.26
CA ASP A 58 -11.00 -14.71 4.00
C ASP A 58 -9.80 -15.66 4.11
N PHE A 59 -10.07 -16.89 4.54
CA PHE A 59 -9.07 -17.94 4.78
C PHE A 59 -8.43 -18.51 3.50
N SER A 60 -8.86 -18.07 2.31
CA SER A 60 -8.15 -18.41 1.06
C SER A 60 -6.76 -17.75 0.98
N ILE A 61 -6.54 -16.70 1.76
CA ILE A 61 -5.27 -15.99 1.87
C ILE A 61 -4.48 -16.58 3.03
N LEU A 62 -3.29 -17.12 2.72
CA LEU A 62 -2.40 -17.75 3.71
C LEU A 62 -2.13 -16.83 4.90
N ASN A 63 -1.87 -15.53 4.64
CA ASN A 63 -1.61 -14.55 5.68
C ASN A 63 -2.80 -14.37 6.64
N VAL A 64 -4.03 -14.36 6.13
CA VAL A 64 -5.26 -14.26 6.92
C VAL A 64 -5.48 -15.54 7.72
N PHE A 65 -5.27 -16.70 7.08
CA PHE A 65 -5.39 -18.01 7.73
C PHE A 65 -4.43 -18.16 8.93
N GLN A 66 -3.21 -17.66 8.81
CA GLN A 66 -2.21 -17.76 9.88
C GLN A 66 -2.43 -16.76 11.02
N ASN A 67 -3.06 -15.61 10.74
CA ASN A 67 -3.09 -14.47 11.67
C ASN A 67 -4.50 -14.00 12.06
N SER A 68 -5.56 -14.71 11.64
CA SER A 68 -6.95 -14.37 11.96
C SER A 68 -7.80 -15.63 12.15
N HIS A 69 -8.84 -15.54 12.96
CA HIS A 69 -9.88 -16.57 13.08
C HIS A 69 -11.25 -15.93 13.35
N THR A 70 -12.34 -16.67 13.13
CA THR A 70 -13.70 -16.13 13.04
C THR A 70 -14.17 -15.44 14.33
N THR A 71 -13.77 -15.95 15.49
CA THR A 71 -14.18 -15.49 16.83
C THR A 71 -13.33 -14.33 17.39
N ILE A 72 -12.29 -13.89 16.69
CA ILE A 72 -11.49 -12.73 17.11
C ILE A 72 -12.35 -11.45 17.05
N PRO A 73 -12.35 -10.59 18.10
CA PRO A 73 -13.00 -9.29 18.03
C PRO A 73 -12.45 -8.41 16.89
N LEU A 74 -13.29 -7.60 16.25
CA LEU A 74 -12.95 -6.83 15.04
C LEU A 74 -11.65 -6.00 15.16
N LEU A 75 -11.43 -5.34 16.29
CA LEU A 75 -10.22 -4.55 16.54
C LEU A 75 -8.94 -5.39 16.44
N TYR A 76 -8.97 -6.62 16.94
CA TYR A 76 -7.83 -7.53 16.87
C TYR A 76 -7.62 -8.11 15.45
N LYS A 77 -8.70 -8.30 14.68
CA LYS A 77 -8.58 -8.66 13.26
C LYS A 77 -7.87 -7.56 12.47
N ILE A 78 -8.21 -6.31 12.75
CA ILE A 78 -7.61 -5.13 12.14
C ILE A 78 -6.13 -5.02 12.56
N SER A 79 -5.81 -5.10 13.86
CA SER A 79 -4.42 -5.04 14.30
C SER A 79 -3.58 -6.22 13.77
N GLY A 80 -4.20 -7.37 13.54
CA GLY A 80 -3.56 -8.54 12.93
C GLY A 80 -3.12 -8.31 11.49
N VAL A 81 -3.67 -7.32 10.78
CA VAL A 81 -3.28 -6.97 9.40
C VAL A 81 -1.82 -6.55 9.33
N TRP A 82 -1.33 -5.81 10.32
CA TRP A 82 0.04 -5.28 10.36
C TRP A 82 0.88 -5.82 11.53
N GLY A 83 0.30 -6.69 12.36
CA GLY A 83 1.00 -7.32 13.49
C GLY A 83 1.95 -8.46 13.08
N ASN A 84 1.87 -8.92 11.83
CA ASN A 84 2.70 -9.98 11.27
C ASN A 84 3.85 -9.43 10.40
N HIS A 85 4.79 -10.30 10.04
CA HIS A 85 5.97 -9.91 9.26
C HIS A 85 5.60 -9.37 7.87
N GLU A 86 4.69 -10.03 7.14
CA GLU A 86 4.32 -9.62 5.78
C GLU A 86 3.50 -8.33 5.75
N GLY A 87 2.53 -8.23 6.65
CA GLY A 87 1.65 -7.07 6.74
C GLY A 87 2.32 -5.83 7.30
N SER A 88 3.27 -5.99 8.23
CA SER A 88 4.09 -4.86 8.70
C SER A 88 4.95 -4.26 7.58
N MET A 89 5.50 -5.09 6.68
CA MET A 89 6.20 -4.60 5.48
C MET A 89 5.27 -3.78 4.58
N LEU A 90 4.04 -4.26 4.36
CA LEU A 90 3.04 -3.54 3.56
C LEU A 90 2.63 -2.21 4.22
N LEU A 91 2.48 -2.19 5.55
CA LEU A 91 2.23 -0.97 6.32
C LEU A 91 3.38 0.03 6.15
N TRP A 92 4.62 -0.42 6.26
CA TRP A 92 5.78 0.46 6.09
C TRP A 92 5.87 1.05 4.69
N ILE A 93 5.54 0.27 3.65
CA ILE A 93 5.42 0.78 2.29
C ILE A 93 4.36 1.90 2.25
N LEU A 94 3.17 1.68 2.81
CA LEU A 94 2.11 2.69 2.85
C LEU A 94 2.53 3.97 3.59
N VAL A 95 3.23 3.85 4.72
CA VAL A 95 3.77 4.99 5.46
C VAL A 95 4.77 5.77 4.59
N LEU A 96 5.70 5.09 3.93
CA LEU A 96 6.70 5.71 3.06
C LEU A 96 6.06 6.43 1.86
N THR A 97 5.01 5.85 1.24
CA THR A 97 4.33 6.49 0.10
C THR A 97 3.53 7.72 0.54
N ILE A 98 2.95 7.71 1.75
CA ILE A 98 2.31 8.88 2.35
C ILE A 98 3.32 10.02 2.56
N PHE A 99 4.46 9.74 3.19
CA PHE A 99 5.51 10.75 3.38
C PHE A 99 6.06 11.27 2.05
N ASN A 100 6.25 10.40 1.06
CA ASN A 100 6.67 10.79 -0.28
C ASN A 100 5.69 11.81 -0.91
N TYR A 101 4.39 11.55 -0.83
CA TYR A 101 3.35 12.47 -1.32
C TYR A 101 3.38 13.81 -0.58
N PHE A 102 3.51 13.80 0.75
CA PHE A 102 3.59 15.04 1.54
C PHE A 102 4.82 15.87 1.20
N ILE A 103 6.00 15.26 1.10
CA ILE A 103 7.23 15.94 0.72
C ILE A 103 7.09 16.56 -0.67
N PHE A 104 6.57 15.79 -1.63
CA PHE A 104 6.32 16.28 -2.98
C PHE A 104 5.39 17.51 -3.00
N LYS A 105 4.29 17.46 -2.24
CA LYS A 105 3.32 18.56 -2.15
C LYS A 105 3.90 19.81 -1.47
N LEU A 106 4.73 19.64 -0.45
CA LEU A 106 5.41 20.74 0.23
C LEU A 106 6.43 21.43 -0.69
N TYR A 107 7.25 20.65 -1.40
CA TYR A 107 8.25 21.19 -2.32
C TYR A 107 7.60 21.99 -3.45
N ASN A 108 6.45 21.53 -3.95
CA ASN A 108 5.78 22.19 -5.08
C ASN A 108 4.81 23.32 -4.70
N LYS A 109 4.61 23.58 -3.42
CA LYS A 109 3.85 24.76 -2.95
C LYS A 109 4.75 26.00 -2.84
N ASN A 110 6.05 25.79 -2.71
CA ASN A 110 7.05 26.84 -2.46
C ASN A 110 7.77 27.31 -3.74
N ASN A 111 7.51 26.67 -4.89
CA ASN A 111 7.97 27.06 -6.22
C ASN A 111 6.78 27.51 -7.07
#